data_AF-L9Y3S0-F1
#
_entry.id   AF-L9Y3S0-F1
#
_cell.length_a   1.000
_cell.length_b   1.000
_cell.length_c   1.000
_cell.angle_alpha   90.00
_cell.angle_beta   90.00
_cell.angle_gamma   90.00
#
_symmetry.space_group_name_H-M   'P 1'
#
loop_
_entity.id
_entity.type
_entity.pdbx_description
1 polymer ?
#
loop_
_entity_poly.entity_id
_entity_poly.type
_entity_poly.pdbx_seq_one_letter_code
_entity_poly.pdbx_strand_id
1 'polypeptide(L)'
;MRESRLDRSPALRSLETATWQSGGLSGELSGRIQKPARWEMGILVAQRRIPSRVSGLGSITALDALYVALVSGFIGVPGLVSVRDHTVFRPVPTRRGMRVTEGGVELEVPGEQTEGIEEAVFYNPRQELNRDLTIATLRAYREREDRATSYLDAMTASGVRGVRAAADGWDVTCCDVDEEAVDLARENLERNDCEAATVEHWNVNALMHDSTFDVIDLDPFGTPMPFADAAFANCRDLLCVTATDTAPLCGAHFNSGVRSYSAVPRNTDYHAEMGVRILISALARSGARFDVGVEPILTHATSHYVRTYLELTHKPTAADAAIDELGQLYHCEDCLYREADPGLIADPLETCPHCGGNRMLTAGPVWLGAVQDSEFIAAVRDEIPYTFDTAPAARELCDTLAAELDEPTHYDQHKLCRNWGLPANAMDDFLADLREAGYAASRAHYGGTTFKTDASVGEIRAATEGNLD
;
A
#
# COMPACT_ATOMS: atom_id res chain seq x y z
N MET A 1 -40.89 33.29 -24.37
CA MET A 1 -41.95 32.62 -25.16
C MET A 1 -41.29 31.84 -26.29
N ARG A 2 -41.65 30.55 -26.38
CA ARG A 2 -41.29 29.50 -27.35
C ARG A 2 -40.42 28.39 -26.75
N GLU A 3 -41.16 27.42 -26.25
CA GLU A 3 -40.79 26.07 -25.83
C GLU A 3 -40.64 25.11 -27.04
N SER A 4 -40.28 23.86 -26.70
CA SER A 4 -40.29 22.59 -27.45
C SER A 4 -38.91 22.16 -27.96
N ARG A 5 -38.42 20.93 -27.76
CA ARG A 5 -38.97 19.69 -27.20
C ARG A 5 -37.77 18.82 -26.79
N LEU A 6 -37.75 18.30 -25.57
CA LEU A 6 -36.91 17.16 -25.17
C LEU A 6 -37.83 15.94 -25.09
N ASP A 7 -37.51 14.91 -25.87
CA ASP A 7 -38.21 13.63 -25.91
C ASP A 7 -37.67 12.73 -24.80
N ARG A 8 -38.55 12.27 -23.91
CA ARG A 8 -38.25 11.31 -22.83
C ARG A 8 -39.06 10.04 -23.10
N SER A 9 -38.36 8.93 -23.32
CA SER A 9 -38.95 7.59 -23.43
C SER A 9 -39.43 7.08 -22.06
N PRO A 10 -40.58 6.37 -21.96
CA PRO A 10 -41.15 5.89 -20.71
C PRO A 10 -40.94 4.38 -20.49
N ALA A 11 -40.41 3.99 -19.33
CA ALA A 11 -40.47 2.60 -18.87
C ALA A 11 -40.57 2.54 -17.33
N LEU A 12 -41.75 2.83 -16.78
CA LEU A 12 -42.12 2.52 -15.39
C LEU A 12 -43.60 2.16 -15.32
N ARG A 13 -43.85 0.88 -15.03
CA ARG A 13 -45.07 0.14 -14.58
C ARG A 13 -44.79 -1.31 -15.00
N SER A 14 -44.84 -2.35 -14.19
CA SER A 14 -45.67 -2.67 -13.02
C SER A 14 -45.21 -4.06 -12.53
N LEU A 15 -45.39 -4.36 -11.24
CA LEU A 15 -45.71 -5.68 -10.63
C LEU A 15 -45.40 -5.55 -9.13
N GLU A 16 -46.34 -5.09 -8.32
CA GLU A 16 -47.33 -5.90 -7.60
C GLU A 16 -46.73 -6.78 -6.49
N THR A 17 -46.93 -6.24 -5.28
CA THR A 17 -47.18 -6.89 -3.98
C THR A 17 -47.40 -8.42 -4.01
N ALA A 18 -46.49 -9.16 -3.36
CA ALA A 18 -46.75 -10.52 -2.89
C ALA A 18 -46.85 -10.55 -1.36
N THR A 19 -48.07 -10.78 -0.90
CA THR A 19 -48.48 -11.03 0.49
C THR A 19 -47.95 -12.37 1.01
N TRP A 20 -47.38 -12.35 2.21
CA TRP A 20 -47.07 -13.54 3.00
C TRP A 20 -48.36 -14.15 3.58
N GLN A 21 -48.64 -15.42 3.24
CA GLN A 21 -49.62 -16.24 3.95
C GLN A 21 -48.96 -17.54 4.44
N SER A 22 -49.02 -17.71 5.75
CA SER A 22 -48.73 -18.94 6.48
C SER A 22 -49.83 -19.98 6.25
N GLY A 23 -49.45 -21.20 5.89
CA GLY A 23 -50.34 -22.36 5.87
C GLY A 23 -49.53 -23.65 5.98
N GLY A 24 -49.54 -24.25 7.17
CA GLY A 24 -49.06 -25.62 7.36
C GLY A 24 -50.14 -26.65 7.01
N LEU A 25 -49.71 -27.84 6.58
CA LEU A 25 -50.13 -29.12 7.17
C LEU A 25 -49.44 -30.32 6.47
N SER A 26 -48.84 -31.16 7.31
CA SER A 26 -48.80 -32.63 7.29
C SER A 26 -48.31 -33.39 6.04
N GLY A 27 -47.21 -34.14 6.23
CA GLY A 27 -46.84 -35.31 5.43
C GLY A 27 -45.73 -36.12 6.13
N GLU A 28 -46.12 -37.21 6.79
CA GLU A 28 -45.22 -38.14 7.50
C GLU A 28 -44.56 -39.18 6.58
N LEU A 29 -43.32 -39.54 6.97
CA LEU A 29 -42.65 -40.85 6.86
C LEU A 29 -42.22 -41.38 5.48
N SER A 30 -40.90 -41.46 5.26
CA SER A 30 -40.15 -42.71 5.50
C SER A 30 -38.64 -42.48 5.35
N GLY A 31 -37.86 -43.09 6.24
CA GLY A 31 -36.45 -42.80 6.43
C GLY A 31 -35.48 -43.63 5.59
N ARG A 32 -34.24 -43.16 5.54
CA ARG A 32 -32.99 -43.94 5.56
C ARG A 32 -31.84 -42.97 5.82
N ILE A 33 -31.38 -42.93 7.07
CA ILE A 33 -30.16 -42.23 7.48
C ILE A 33 -29.04 -43.26 7.55
N GLN A 34 -28.02 -43.11 6.69
CA GLN A 34 -26.71 -43.73 6.88
C GLN A 34 -25.84 -42.78 7.71
N LYS A 35 -25.19 -43.35 8.74
CA LYS A 35 -24.18 -42.69 9.59
C LYS A 35 -22.93 -42.32 8.77
N PRO A 36 -22.11 -41.39 9.27
CA PRO A 36 -20.87 -41.88 9.89
C PRO A 36 -20.57 -41.26 11.25
N ALA A 37 -19.63 -41.92 11.92
CA ALA A 37 -19.26 -41.79 13.31
C ALA A 37 -18.37 -40.58 13.61
N ARG A 38 -18.48 -40.14 14.86
CA ARG A 38 -17.70 -39.15 15.58
C ARG A 38 -16.22 -39.54 15.72
N TRP A 39 -15.36 -38.52 15.75
CA TRP A 39 -14.29 -38.39 16.75
C TRP A 39 -14.44 -37.02 17.43
N GLU A 40 -14.67 -37.05 18.74
CA GLU A 40 -14.67 -35.89 19.64
C GLU A 40 -13.27 -35.72 20.23
N MET A 41 -12.75 -34.49 20.27
CA MET A 41 -12.03 -33.98 21.44
C MET A 41 -12.37 -32.50 21.58
N GLY A 42 -13.05 -32.17 22.67
CA GLY A 42 -13.55 -30.83 22.96
C GLY A 42 -12.61 -30.03 23.85
N ILE A 43 -12.86 -28.72 23.89
CA ILE A 43 -12.64 -27.88 25.07
C ILE A 43 -13.88 -27.00 25.21
N LEU A 44 -14.55 -27.16 26.36
CA LEU A 44 -15.71 -26.37 26.80
C LEU A 44 -15.27 -24.95 27.18
N VAL A 45 -15.90 -23.93 26.61
CA VAL A 45 -15.94 -22.58 27.19
C VAL A 45 -17.36 -22.34 27.69
N ALA A 46 -17.53 -22.36 29.01
CA ALA A 46 -18.80 -22.07 29.66
C ALA A 46 -18.92 -20.56 29.96
N GLN A 47 -19.66 -19.84 29.12
CA GLN A 47 -20.16 -18.50 29.42
C GLN A 47 -21.36 -18.61 30.38
N ARG A 48 -21.25 -18.05 31.59
CA ARG A 48 -22.39 -17.84 32.49
C ARG A 48 -23.04 -16.49 32.22
N ARG A 49 -24.27 -16.52 31.70
CA ARG A 49 -25.24 -15.40 31.73
C ARG A 49 -25.86 -15.29 33.12
N ILE A 50 -25.89 -14.08 33.67
CA ILE A 50 -26.63 -13.73 34.89
C ILE A 50 -28.00 -13.18 34.47
N PRO A 51 -29.13 -13.60 35.06
CA PRO A 51 -30.44 -13.05 34.75
C PRO A 51 -30.79 -11.84 35.60
N SER A 52 -31.49 -10.91 34.95
CA SER A 52 -32.13 -9.71 35.48
C SER A 52 -33.26 -9.99 36.47
N ARG A 53 -33.35 -9.20 37.55
CA ARG A 53 -34.63 -8.71 38.14
C ARG A 53 -34.37 -7.53 39.08
N VAL A 54 -35.19 -6.50 38.92
CA VAL A 54 -35.19 -5.21 39.62
C VAL A 54 -36.22 -5.24 40.76
N SER A 55 -35.89 -4.66 41.92
CA SER A 55 -36.81 -3.81 42.72
C SER A 55 -36.18 -3.32 44.04
N GLY A 56 -36.21 -2.00 44.27
CA GLY A 56 -36.59 -1.44 45.57
C GLY A 56 -35.53 -0.81 46.48
N LEU A 57 -35.48 0.53 46.47
CA LEU A 57 -35.37 1.49 47.59
C LEU A 57 -34.36 1.25 48.75
N GLY A 58 -33.53 2.28 49.02
CA GLY A 58 -33.15 2.63 50.40
C GLY A 58 -31.74 3.20 50.63
N SER A 59 -31.66 4.53 50.78
CA SER A 59 -30.83 5.32 51.73
C SER A 59 -29.30 5.10 51.85
N ILE A 60 -28.57 6.13 51.38
CA ILE A 60 -27.60 6.99 52.10
C ILE A 60 -27.23 6.54 53.54
N THR A 61 -25.94 6.30 53.83
CA THR A 61 -25.11 7.10 54.77
C THR A 61 -23.64 6.64 54.76
N ALA A 62 -22.76 7.62 54.98
CA ALA A 62 -21.31 7.59 54.94
C ALA A 62 -20.64 6.74 56.04
N LEU A 63 -19.39 6.30 55.78
CA LEU A 63 -18.26 6.53 56.70
C LEU A 63 -16.92 6.18 56.03
N ASP A 64 -16.02 7.16 56.10
CA ASP A 64 -14.62 7.27 55.69
C ASP A 64 -13.74 6.06 56.06
N ALA A 65 -12.86 5.61 55.17
CA ALA A 65 -11.46 6.05 55.01
C ALA A 65 -10.56 5.81 56.23
N LEU A 66 -9.51 5.02 55.94
CA LEU A 66 -8.17 5.04 56.54
C LEU A 66 -7.93 4.32 57.87
N TYR A 67 -6.69 3.82 57.95
CA TYR A 67 -5.93 3.31 59.09
C TYR A 67 -5.97 1.78 59.31
N VAL A 68 -5.01 1.05 58.75
CA VAL A 68 -3.63 0.87 59.26
C VAL A 68 -3.62 0.03 60.53
N ALA A 69 -3.08 -1.16 60.33
CA ALA A 69 -2.20 -1.90 61.22
C ALA A 69 -2.72 -2.37 62.58
N LEU A 70 -2.38 -3.64 62.78
CA LEU A 70 -1.82 -4.23 63.99
C LEU A 70 -2.76 -4.91 64.99
N VAL A 71 -2.18 -6.00 65.48
CA VAL A 71 -2.48 -6.84 66.65
C VAL A 71 -3.71 -7.75 66.46
N SER A 72 -3.62 -9.08 66.52
CA SER A 72 -2.75 -9.90 67.38
C SER A 72 -2.80 -11.39 66.99
N GLY A 73 -1.68 -12.10 67.17
CA GLY A 73 -1.68 -13.55 67.45
C GLY A 73 -0.62 -14.35 66.67
N PHE A 74 0.68 -14.26 67.02
CA PHE A 74 1.46 -15.26 67.80
C PHE A 74 1.54 -16.65 67.13
N ILE A 75 2.70 -17.29 66.83
CA ILE A 75 3.84 -17.73 67.68
C ILE A 75 5.07 -17.98 66.75
N GLY A 76 6.26 -17.38 66.96
CA GLY A 76 7.50 -17.98 67.55
C GLY A 76 8.33 -18.87 66.59
N VAL A 77 9.56 -18.54 66.16
CA VAL A 77 10.90 -18.79 66.78
C VAL A 77 12.01 -18.41 65.74
N PRO A 78 13.28 -18.07 66.11
CA PRO A 78 14.14 -17.10 65.40
C PRO A 78 15.29 -17.69 64.55
N GLY A 79 15.83 -16.89 63.62
CA GLY A 79 17.09 -17.16 62.91
C GLY A 79 17.62 -15.94 62.13
N LEU A 80 18.85 -15.52 62.44
CA LEU A 80 19.64 -14.50 61.73
C LEU A 80 19.78 -14.80 60.24
N VAL A 81 19.59 -13.80 59.36
CA VAL A 81 20.55 -13.46 58.29
C VAL A 81 20.42 -11.96 57.99
N SER A 82 21.52 -11.22 58.16
CA SER A 82 21.72 -9.88 57.58
C SER A 82 22.22 -10.06 56.15
N VAL A 83 21.45 -9.61 55.16
CA VAL A 83 21.96 -9.37 53.80
C VAL A 83 21.74 -7.89 53.48
N ARG A 84 22.81 -7.11 53.58
CA ARG A 84 22.93 -5.85 52.84
C ARG A 84 23.30 -6.25 51.42
N ASP A 85 22.35 -6.19 50.50
CA ASP A 85 22.66 -6.29 49.08
C ASP A 85 22.72 -4.87 48.51
N HIS A 86 23.94 -4.38 48.33
CA HIS A 86 24.21 -3.22 47.50
C HIS A 86 24.18 -3.70 46.06
N THR A 87 23.00 -3.68 45.44
CA THR A 87 22.89 -3.80 43.99
C THR A 87 23.46 -2.53 43.37
N VAL A 88 24.72 -2.62 42.98
CA VAL A 88 25.34 -1.70 42.03
C VAL A 88 24.53 -1.81 40.73
N PHE A 89 23.79 -0.76 40.40
CA PHE A 89 23.22 -0.58 39.08
C PHE A 89 24.39 -0.54 38.08
N ARG A 90 24.68 -1.68 37.45
CA ARG A 90 25.52 -1.70 36.26
C ARG A 90 24.65 -1.17 35.12
N PRO A 91 25.07 -0.12 34.40
CA PRO A 91 24.39 0.25 33.18
C PRO A 91 24.36 -0.98 32.28
N VAL A 92 23.17 -1.30 31.76
CA VAL A 92 23.00 -2.25 30.67
C VAL A 92 23.93 -1.76 29.55
N PRO A 93 24.76 -2.63 28.94
CA PRO A 93 25.62 -2.20 27.86
C PRO A 93 24.73 -1.65 26.74
N THR A 94 24.88 -0.37 26.41
CA THR A 94 24.30 0.22 25.20
C THR A 94 24.73 -0.68 24.05
N ARG A 95 23.76 -1.30 23.37
CA ARG A 95 24.04 -2.07 22.15
C ARG A 95 24.69 -1.06 21.20
N ARG A 96 26.01 -1.18 20.97
CA ARG A 96 26.70 -0.31 20.01
C ARG A 96 26.03 -0.53 18.66
N GLY A 97 25.40 0.50 18.11
CA GLY A 97 24.89 0.45 16.76
C GLY A 97 26.03 0.28 15.76
N MET A 98 25.67 -0.18 14.57
CA MET A 98 26.58 -0.25 13.43
C MET A 98 26.60 1.11 12.73
N ARG A 99 27.78 1.56 12.32
CA ARG A 99 27.90 2.74 11.46
C ARG A 99 27.75 2.35 10.00
N VAL A 100 26.92 3.08 9.28
CA VAL A 100 26.71 2.92 7.85
C VAL A 100 26.75 4.29 7.19
N THR A 101 27.15 4.33 5.93
CA THR A 101 27.11 5.53 5.10
C THR A 101 26.11 5.26 3.97
N GLU A 102 25.17 6.17 3.74
CA GLU A 102 24.19 6.07 2.65
C GLU A 102 23.98 7.44 2.03
N GLY A 103 24.06 7.57 0.70
CA GLY A 103 23.78 8.84 0.03
C GLY A 103 24.63 10.03 0.47
N GLY A 104 25.80 9.79 1.08
CA GLY A 104 26.69 10.81 1.61
C GLY A 104 26.47 11.20 3.08
N VAL A 105 25.49 10.60 3.77
CA VAL A 105 25.25 10.82 5.21
C VAL A 105 25.76 9.64 6.04
N GLU A 106 26.19 9.91 7.27
CA GLU A 106 26.69 8.94 8.24
C GLU A 106 25.61 8.60 9.28
N LEU A 107 25.25 7.34 9.41
CA LEU A 107 24.16 6.89 10.30
C LEU A 107 24.66 5.85 11.30
N GLU A 108 24.08 5.85 12.49
CA GLU A 108 24.07 4.72 13.39
C GLU A 108 22.74 4.03 13.25
N VAL A 109 22.81 2.73 13.06
CA VAL A 109 21.66 1.86 12.92
C VAL A 109 21.80 0.74 13.93
N PRO A 110 20.70 0.13 14.41
CA PRO A 110 20.85 -1.03 15.27
C PRO A 110 21.63 -2.12 14.55
N GLY A 111 22.54 -2.80 15.26
CA GLY A 111 23.32 -3.90 14.70
C GLY A 111 22.43 -5.01 14.12
N GLU A 112 23.01 -5.91 13.30
CA GLU A 112 22.28 -6.94 12.55
C GLU A 112 21.11 -7.55 13.34
N GLN A 113 19.89 -7.33 12.84
CA GLN A 113 18.71 -7.99 13.37
C GLN A 113 18.75 -9.46 12.93
N THR A 114 19.23 -10.34 13.80
CA THR A 114 19.00 -11.79 13.67
C THR A 114 17.50 -12.06 13.72
N GLU A 115 17.00 -12.95 12.85
CA GLU A 115 15.57 -13.35 12.78
C GLU A 115 14.95 -13.53 14.18
N GLY A 116 13.91 -12.74 14.49
CA GLY A 116 13.07 -12.93 15.68
C GLY A 116 13.18 -11.88 16.79
N ILE A 117 13.72 -10.68 16.55
CA ILE A 117 13.68 -9.57 17.53
C ILE A 117 12.84 -8.43 16.96
N GLU A 118 11.59 -8.30 17.42
CA GLU A 118 10.62 -7.27 17.04
C GLU A 118 10.80 -5.94 17.81
N GLU A 119 11.90 -5.74 18.54
CA GLU A 119 12.13 -4.61 19.46
C GLU A 119 13.39 -3.79 19.13
N ALA A 120 13.70 -3.55 17.85
CA ALA A 120 14.83 -2.69 17.48
C ALA A 120 14.45 -1.72 16.37
N VAL A 121 14.88 -0.46 16.52
CA VAL A 121 14.76 0.60 15.50
C VAL A 121 15.20 0.06 14.14
N PHE A 122 14.39 0.30 13.11
CA PHE A 122 14.55 -0.39 11.84
C PHE A 122 15.46 0.35 10.86
N TYR A 123 16.34 -0.40 10.21
CA TYR A 123 17.07 0.02 9.02
C TYR A 123 17.20 -1.14 8.04
N ASN A 124 16.83 -0.91 6.78
CA ASN A 124 16.97 -1.90 5.73
C ASN A 124 17.86 -1.37 4.60
N PRO A 125 19.07 -1.92 4.39
CA PRO A 125 19.96 -1.50 3.31
C PRO A 125 19.38 -1.80 1.93
N ARG A 126 18.45 -2.77 1.80
CA ARG A 126 17.78 -3.05 0.50
C ARG A 126 16.85 -1.93 0.03
N GLN A 127 16.54 -0.97 0.89
CA GLN A 127 15.70 0.19 0.57
C GLN A 127 16.53 1.41 0.13
N GLU A 128 17.85 1.28 -0.01
CA GLU A 128 18.72 2.38 -0.46
C GLU A 128 18.27 2.95 -1.81
N LEU A 129 17.94 2.10 -2.79
CA LEU A 129 17.42 2.54 -4.10
C LEU A 129 16.15 3.39 -3.97
N ASN A 130 15.23 3.00 -3.08
CA ASN A 130 13.99 3.76 -2.83
C ASN A 130 14.31 5.15 -2.26
N ARG A 131 15.25 5.22 -1.31
CA ARG A 131 15.68 6.48 -0.69
C ARG A 131 16.48 7.36 -1.65
N ASP A 132 17.34 6.77 -2.48
CA ASP A 132 18.08 7.45 -3.55
C ASP A 132 17.11 8.11 -4.55
N LEU A 133 16.13 7.35 -5.04
CA LEU A 133 15.09 7.88 -5.91
C LEU A 133 14.22 8.94 -5.22
N THR A 134 13.96 8.79 -3.92
CA THR A 134 13.23 9.80 -3.15
C THR A 134 13.99 11.12 -3.12
N ILE A 135 15.30 11.13 -2.81
CA ILE A 135 16.09 12.37 -2.82
C ILE A 135 16.17 12.98 -4.22
N ALA A 136 16.39 12.18 -5.26
CA ALA A 136 16.38 12.69 -6.64
C ALA A 136 15.02 13.26 -7.04
N THR A 137 13.93 12.62 -6.59
CA THR A 137 12.56 13.10 -6.81
C THR A 137 12.32 14.43 -6.11
N LEU A 138 12.73 14.56 -4.85
CA LEU A 138 12.60 15.81 -4.10
C LEU A 138 13.36 16.96 -4.78
N ARG A 139 14.59 16.72 -5.26
CA ARG A 139 15.36 17.74 -6.00
C ARG A 139 14.65 18.22 -7.27
N ALA A 140 14.18 17.28 -8.10
CA ALA A 140 13.44 17.62 -9.31
C ALA A 140 12.11 18.31 -8.98
N TYR A 141 11.45 17.90 -7.89
CA TYR A 141 10.18 18.48 -7.47
C TYR A 141 10.32 19.92 -6.97
N ARG A 142 11.43 20.26 -6.30
CA ARG A 142 11.72 21.64 -5.86
C ARG A 142 11.80 22.62 -7.04
N GLU A 143 12.24 22.16 -8.22
CA GLU A 143 12.23 22.97 -9.44
C GLU A 143 10.85 23.04 -10.10
N ARG A 144 10.03 21.98 -9.95
CA ARG A 144 8.64 21.92 -10.46
C ARG A 144 7.68 22.77 -9.63
N GLU A 145 7.83 22.76 -8.30
CA GLU A 145 7.03 23.50 -7.32
C GLU A 145 7.95 24.17 -6.29
N ASP A 146 8.35 25.41 -6.57
CA ASP A 146 9.33 26.16 -5.80
C ASP A 146 8.84 26.58 -4.40
N ARG A 147 7.53 26.49 -4.15
CA ARG A 147 6.93 26.77 -2.84
C ARG A 147 7.02 25.58 -1.89
N ALA A 148 7.29 24.37 -2.38
CA ALA A 148 7.41 23.18 -1.55
C ALA A 148 8.74 23.22 -0.78
N THR A 149 8.66 23.36 0.54
CA THR A 149 9.85 23.53 1.40
C THR A 149 9.88 22.57 2.58
N SER A 150 8.71 22.16 3.07
CA SER A 150 8.58 21.27 4.23
C SER A 150 8.41 19.81 3.80
N TYR A 151 9.05 18.91 4.55
CA TYR A 151 9.04 17.47 4.31
C TYR A 151 8.79 16.71 5.61
N LEU A 152 7.77 15.85 5.62
CA LEU A 152 7.48 14.93 6.73
C LEU A 152 8.00 13.52 6.41
N ASP A 153 8.93 13.04 7.22
CA ASP A 153 9.28 11.62 7.34
C ASP A 153 8.34 10.97 8.37
N ALA A 154 7.24 10.37 7.88
CA ALA A 154 6.10 10.00 8.71
C ALA A 154 6.32 8.78 9.63
N MET A 155 7.27 7.91 9.27
CA MET A 155 7.64 6.71 10.04
C MET A 155 9.16 6.61 10.06
N THR A 156 9.79 7.52 10.80
CA THR A 156 11.21 7.86 10.59
C THR A 156 12.18 6.73 10.96
N ALA A 157 11.84 5.86 11.93
CA ALA A 157 12.69 4.79 12.43
C ALA A 157 14.12 5.29 12.75
N SER A 158 15.14 4.89 11.97
CA SER A 158 16.51 5.37 12.19
C SER A 158 16.76 6.83 11.79
N GLY A 159 15.77 7.51 11.20
CA GLY A 159 15.91 8.85 10.67
C GLY A 159 16.49 8.93 9.25
N VAL A 160 16.79 7.80 8.60
CA VAL A 160 17.57 7.81 7.35
C VAL A 160 16.94 8.66 6.23
N ARG A 161 15.61 8.63 6.08
CA ARG A 161 14.92 9.46 5.08
C ARG A 161 14.98 10.94 5.47
N GLY A 162 14.58 11.27 6.69
CA GLY A 162 14.63 12.63 7.21
C GLY A 162 16.03 13.25 7.18
N VAL A 163 17.07 12.52 7.61
CA VAL A 163 18.47 12.97 7.58
C VAL A 163 18.92 13.28 6.15
N ARG A 164 18.62 12.39 5.20
CA ARG A 164 18.98 12.60 3.80
C ARG A 164 18.24 13.79 3.17
N ALA A 165 16.96 13.99 3.49
CA ALA A 165 16.19 15.14 3.04
C ALA A 165 16.69 16.46 3.68
N ALA A 166 17.03 16.44 4.97
CA ALA A 166 17.57 17.60 5.68
C ALA A 166 18.95 18.01 5.14
N ALA A 167 19.82 17.03 4.89
CA ALA A 167 21.11 17.26 4.23
C ALA A 167 20.95 17.82 2.80
N ASP A 168 19.81 17.57 2.16
CA ASP A 168 19.43 18.14 0.85
C ASP A 168 18.74 19.52 0.95
N GLY A 169 18.60 20.07 2.15
CA GLY A 169 18.09 21.41 2.41
C GLY A 169 16.56 21.52 2.57
N TRP A 170 15.85 20.42 2.81
CA TRP A 170 14.43 20.46 3.18
C TRP A 170 14.21 20.86 4.64
N ASP A 171 13.11 21.53 4.93
CA ASP A 171 12.62 21.74 6.31
C ASP A 171 11.94 20.45 6.79
N VAL A 172 12.70 19.63 7.51
CA VAL A 172 12.31 18.26 7.84
C VAL A 172 11.65 18.16 9.20
N THR A 173 10.55 17.42 9.25
CA THR A 173 10.00 16.84 10.47
C THR A 173 10.09 15.32 10.39
N CYS A 174 10.71 14.70 11.38
CA CYS A 174 10.75 13.25 11.58
C CYS A 174 9.75 12.87 12.66
N CYS A 175 8.91 11.86 12.43
CA CYS A 175 7.94 11.39 13.41
C CYS A 175 8.11 9.89 13.66
N ASP A 176 8.07 9.48 14.93
CA ASP A 176 7.89 8.07 15.32
C ASP A 176 7.08 7.95 16.62
N VAL A 177 6.48 6.78 16.82
CA VAL A 177 5.81 6.40 18.07
C VAL A 177 6.73 5.66 19.03
N ASP A 178 7.88 5.19 18.55
CA ASP A 178 8.90 4.55 19.38
C ASP A 178 9.91 5.59 19.88
N GLU A 179 10.03 5.70 21.21
CA GLU A 179 10.97 6.62 21.87
C GLU A 179 12.43 6.31 21.49
N GLU A 180 12.79 5.03 21.32
CA GLU A 180 14.14 4.65 20.91
C GLU A 180 14.45 5.08 19.47
N ALA A 181 13.44 5.02 18.57
CA ALA A 181 13.56 5.49 17.20
C ALA A 181 13.74 7.01 17.14
N VAL A 182 12.95 7.74 17.93
CA VAL A 182 13.05 9.19 18.06
C VAL A 182 14.44 9.61 18.55
N ASP A 183 14.96 8.97 19.58
CA ASP A 183 16.30 9.27 20.10
C ASP A 183 17.39 8.96 19.07
N LEU A 184 17.29 7.82 18.37
CA LEU A 184 18.24 7.48 17.31
C LEU A 184 18.19 8.45 16.12
N ALA A 185 17.00 8.89 15.71
CA ALA A 185 16.83 9.86 14.64
C ALA A 185 17.46 11.21 15.01
N ARG A 186 17.31 11.68 16.26
CA ARG A 186 18.00 12.89 16.75
C ARG A 186 19.51 12.74 16.70
N GLU A 187 20.06 11.64 17.23
CA GLU A 187 21.50 11.39 17.20
C GLU A 187 22.06 11.34 15.77
N ASN A 188 21.30 10.78 14.82
CA ASN A 188 21.68 10.74 13.41
C ASN A 188 21.58 12.11 12.72
N LEU A 189 20.60 12.95 13.06
CA LEU A 189 20.51 14.32 12.58
C LEU A 189 21.68 15.17 13.09
N GLU A 190 21.98 15.10 14.39
CA GLU A 190 23.13 15.78 15.01
C GLU A 190 24.45 15.39 14.36
N ARG A 191 24.60 14.10 14.02
CA ARG A 191 25.81 13.60 13.38
C ARG A 191 26.09 14.17 11.99
N ASN A 192 25.03 14.60 11.29
CA ASN A 192 25.12 15.13 9.94
C ASN A 192 24.90 16.64 9.91
N ASP A 193 25.09 17.34 11.05
CA ASP A 193 24.92 18.79 11.18
C ASP A 193 23.51 19.25 10.74
N CYS A 194 22.50 18.42 11.01
CA CYS A 194 21.09 18.62 10.62
C CYS A 194 20.18 18.89 11.83
N GLU A 195 20.69 19.50 12.91
CA GLU A 195 19.90 19.73 14.15
C GLU A 195 18.73 20.72 13.98
N ALA A 196 18.65 21.41 12.84
CA ALA A 196 17.52 22.27 12.51
C ALA A 196 16.23 21.46 12.23
N ALA A 197 16.34 20.18 11.88
CA ALA A 197 15.18 19.31 11.67
C ALA A 197 14.45 19.01 12.99
N THR A 198 13.13 18.90 12.92
CA THR A 198 12.29 18.60 14.08
C THR A 198 12.13 17.08 14.23
N VAL A 199 12.18 16.56 15.46
CA VAL A 199 11.91 15.13 15.74
C VAL A 199 10.83 14.98 16.80
N GLU A 200 9.67 14.49 16.37
CA GLU A 200 8.45 14.33 17.15
C GLU A 200 8.26 12.88 17.63
N HIS A 201 8.10 12.71 18.95
CA HIS A 201 7.61 11.47 19.53
C HIS A 201 6.07 11.53 19.58
N TRP A 202 5.43 11.15 18.49
CA TRP A 202 3.99 11.34 18.32
C TRP A 202 3.37 10.30 17.38
N ASN A 203 2.06 10.17 17.45
CA ASN A 203 1.29 9.41 16.48
C ASN A 203 1.15 10.25 15.21
N VAL A 204 1.69 9.75 14.11
CA VAL A 204 1.76 10.53 12.87
C VAL A 204 0.39 10.89 12.28
N ASN A 205 -0.66 10.09 12.51
CA ASN A 205 -2.01 10.48 12.07
C ASN A 205 -2.50 11.72 12.84
N ALA A 206 -2.16 11.84 14.12
CA ALA A 206 -2.49 13.04 14.89
C ALA A 206 -1.67 14.25 14.40
N LEU A 207 -0.36 14.06 14.18
CA LEU A 207 0.51 15.10 13.64
C LEU A 207 0.03 15.61 12.28
N MET A 208 -0.32 14.70 11.35
CA MET A 208 -0.84 15.05 10.03
C MET A 208 -2.25 15.67 10.08
N HIS A 209 -2.97 15.60 11.19
CA HIS A 209 -4.21 16.36 11.36
C HIS A 209 -4.01 17.73 12.02
N ASP A 210 -2.93 17.90 12.78
CA ASP A 210 -2.60 19.13 13.50
C ASP A 210 -1.76 20.10 12.65
N SER A 211 -0.84 19.56 11.85
CA SER A 211 0.15 20.31 11.07
C SER A 211 0.00 20.05 9.57
N THR A 212 0.53 20.99 8.78
CA THR A 212 0.51 20.96 7.31
C THR A 212 1.92 20.84 6.78
N PHE A 213 2.11 20.00 5.77
CA PHE A 213 3.39 19.76 5.12
C PHE A 213 3.23 19.85 3.60
N ASP A 214 4.24 20.39 2.92
CA ASP A 214 4.24 20.48 1.46
C ASP A 214 4.44 19.09 0.85
N VAL A 215 5.37 18.31 1.43
CA VAL A 215 5.62 16.91 1.08
C VAL A 215 5.43 15.98 2.29
N ILE A 216 4.69 14.89 2.11
CA ILE A 216 4.57 13.82 3.12
C ILE A 216 5.10 12.51 2.53
N ASP A 217 6.01 11.82 3.23
CA ASP A 217 6.50 10.48 2.87
C ASP A 217 5.97 9.41 3.83
N LEU A 218 5.08 8.56 3.33
CA LEU A 218 4.55 7.39 4.02
C LEU A 218 5.36 6.14 3.65
N ASP A 219 6.18 5.62 4.57
CA ASP A 219 6.95 4.39 4.39
C ASP A 219 6.73 3.37 5.53
N PRO A 220 5.49 2.89 5.76
CA PRO A 220 5.22 1.97 6.84
C PRO A 220 5.61 0.52 6.51
N PHE A 221 5.64 -0.32 7.55
CA PHE A 221 5.63 -1.77 7.35
C PHE A 221 4.28 -2.25 6.85
N GLY A 222 4.27 -2.80 5.64
CA GLY A 222 3.08 -3.38 5.03
C GLY A 222 2.27 -2.32 4.28
N THR A 223 1.02 -2.12 4.73
CA THR A 223 0.06 -1.26 4.01
C THR A 223 0.10 0.19 4.49
N PRO A 224 0.02 1.18 3.58
CA PRO A 224 -0.04 2.60 3.93
C PRO A 224 -1.47 3.09 4.24
N MET A 225 -2.49 2.29 3.95
CA MET A 225 -3.88 2.72 4.04
C MET A 225 -4.35 3.23 5.42
N PRO A 226 -3.82 2.75 6.57
CA PRO A 226 -4.14 3.33 7.88
C PRO A 226 -3.71 4.80 8.07
N PHE A 227 -2.86 5.32 7.18
CA PHE A 227 -2.29 6.67 7.26
C PHE A 227 -2.73 7.58 6.10
N ALA A 228 -3.27 6.99 5.03
CA ALA A 228 -3.63 7.70 3.81
C ALA A 228 -4.62 8.87 4.04
N ASP A 229 -5.72 8.63 4.75
CA ASP A 229 -6.74 9.66 5.00
C ASP A 229 -6.18 10.86 5.79
N ALA A 230 -5.28 10.61 6.75
CA ALA A 230 -4.64 11.67 7.51
C ALA A 230 -3.64 12.46 6.66
N ALA A 231 -2.89 11.78 5.78
CA ALA A 231 -2.00 12.45 4.85
C ALA A 231 -2.75 13.36 3.87
N PHE A 232 -3.85 12.90 3.28
CA PHE A 232 -4.66 13.75 2.37
C PHE A 232 -5.35 14.93 3.07
N ALA A 233 -5.50 14.89 4.40
CA ALA A 233 -6.10 15.99 5.13
C ALA A 233 -5.23 17.25 5.14
N ASN A 234 -3.89 17.12 5.16
CA ASN A 234 -2.98 18.27 5.29
C ASN A 234 -1.64 18.15 4.52
N CYS A 235 -1.49 17.21 3.59
CA CYS A 235 -0.45 17.30 2.56
C CYS A 235 -0.87 18.35 1.51
N ARG A 236 0.04 19.22 1.06
CA ARG A 236 -0.29 20.29 0.10
C ARG A 236 0.04 19.96 -1.34
N ASP A 237 1.24 19.45 -1.60
CA ASP A 237 1.81 19.44 -2.95
C ASP A 237 2.15 18.00 -3.40
N LEU A 238 2.92 17.24 -2.59
CA LEU A 238 3.38 15.89 -2.98
C LEU A 238 3.19 14.84 -1.87
N LEU A 239 2.52 13.74 -2.20
CA LEU A 239 2.41 12.57 -1.34
C LEU A 239 3.26 11.43 -1.89
N CYS A 240 4.32 11.07 -1.15
CA CYS A 240 5.16 9.90 -1.44
C CYS A 240 4.63 8.71 -0.64
N VAL A 241 4.39 7.57 -1.29
CA VAL A 241 3.83 6.38 -0.62
C VAL A 241 4.59 5.13 -1.01
N THR A 242 5.09 4.40 -0.01
CA THR A 242 5.55 3.02 -0.16
C THR A 242 4.50 2.06 0.40
N ALA A 243 4.29 0.94 -0.31
CA ALA A 243 3.58 -0.22 0.20
C ALA A 243 4.48 -1.46 0.06
N THR A 244 4.72 -2.17 1.16
CA THR A 244 5.54 -3.39 1.17
C THR A 244 4.71 -4.66 1.25
N ASP A 245 3.39 -4.57 1.43
CA ASP A 245 2.46 -5.70 1.44
C ASP A 245 2.01 -6.10 0.02
N THR A 246 2.98 -6.47 -0.81
CA THR A 246 2.75 -6.82 -2.23
C THR A 246 1.77 -7.99 -2.41
N ALA A 247 1.73 -8.96 -1.49
CA ALA A 247 0.83 -10.11 -1.57
C ALA A 247 -0.67 -9.76 -1.46
N PRO A 248 -1.12 -8.91 -0.51
CA PRO A 248 -2.46 -8.32 -0.53
C PRO A 248 -2.74 -7.51 -1.80
N LEU A 249 -1.84 -6.60 -2.18
CA LEU A 249 -1.99 -5.70 -3.34
C LEU A 249 -2.22 -6.46 -4.65
N CYS A 250 -1.49 -7.55 -4.86
CA CYS A 250 -1.56 -8.33 -6.09
C CYS A 250 -2.61 -9.45 -6.06
N GLY A 251 -3.33 -9.62 -4.95
CA GLY A 251 -4.42 -10.61 -4.82
C GLY A 251 -3.97 -12.02 -4.41
N ALA A 252 -2.68 -12.25 -4.16
CA ALA A 252 -2.21 -13.51 -3.57
C ALA A 252 -2.84 -13.73 -2.16
N HIS A 253 -2.95 -12.67 -1.37
CA HIS A 253 -3.72 -12.64 -0.13
C HIS A 253 -5.06 -11.91 -0.32
N PHE A 254 -5.91 -12.44 -1.19
CA PHE A 254 -7.16 -11.83 -1.68
C PHE A 254 -7.98 -11.10 -0.60
N ASN A 255 -8.39 -11.79 0.47
CA ASN A 255 -9.24 -11.19 1.50
C ASN A 255 -8.55 -10.05 2.25
N SER A 256 -7.22 -10.09 2.39
CA SER A 256 -6.46 -9.00 3.00
C SER A 256 -6.40 -7.79 2.06
N GLY A 257 -6.18 -8.03 0.77
CA GLY A 257 -6.22 -7.00 -0.26
C GLY A 257 -7.58 -6.30 -0.32
N VAL A 258 -8.67 -7.07 -0.33
CA VAL A 258 -10.04 -6.53 -0.31
C VAL A 258 -10.29 -5.64 0.90
N ARG A 259 -9.89 -6.07 2.10
CA ARG A 259 -10.12 -5.27 3.32
C ARG A 259 -9.27 -4.00 3.35
N SER A 260 -8.00 -4.08 2.95
CA SER A 260 -7.05 -2.98 3.12
C SER A 260 -7.26 -1.91 2.05
N TYR A 261 -7.49 -2.33 0.80
CA TYR A 261 -7.57 -1.43 -0.35
C TYR A 261 -9.00 -1.19 -0.84
N SER A 262 -10.02 -1.84 -0.26
CA SER A 262 -11.41 -1.74 -0.71
C SER A 262 -11.57 -1.95 -2.21
N ALA A 263 -10.85 -2.93 -2.75
CA ALA A 263 -10.83 -3.29 -4.18
C ALA A 263 -10.75 -4.82 -4.33
N VAL A 264 -10.95 -5.33 -5.54
CA VAL A 264 -10.86 -6.75 -5.88
C VAL A 264 -9.55 -7.00 -6.63
N PRO A 265 -8.42 -7.23 -5.94
CA PRO A 265 -7.16 -7.55 -6.61
C PRO A 265 -7.18 -8.99 -7.14
N ARG A 266 -6.50 -9.24 -8.26
CA ARG A 266 -6.37 -10.59 -8.84
C ARG A 266 -4.92 -10.96 -9.07
N ASN A 267 -4.55 -12.16 -8.64
CA ASN A 267 -3.22 -12.71 -8.84
C ASN A 267 -3.08 -13.20 -10.28
N THR A 268 -2.76 -12.28 -11.18
CA THR A 268 -2.61 -12.51 -12.61
C THR A 268 -1.14 -12.61 -13.02
N ASP A 269 -0.90 -12.76 -14.32
CA ASP A 269 0.42 -12.73 -14.88
C ASP A 269 1.14 -11.37 -14.74
N TYR A 270 0.38 -10.30 -14.58
CA TYR A 270 0.84 -8.92 -14.35
C TYR A 270 0.67 -8.44 -12.90
N HIS A 271 0.74 -9.37 -11.93
CA HIS A 271 0.50 -9.14 -10.50
C HIS A 271 1.27 -7.95 -9.90
N ALA A 272 2.48 -7.63 -10.37
CA ALA A 272 3.23 -6.47 -9.90
C ALA A 272 2.53 -5.15 -10.27
N GLU A 273 2.06 -5.03 -11.51
CA GLU A 273 1.27 -3.87 -11.98
C GLU A 273 -0.13 -3.84 -11.37
N MET A 274 -0.74 -5.01 -11.15
CA MET A 274 -2.00 -5.10 -10.40
C MET A 274 -1.85 -4.41 -9.04
N GLY A 275 -0.75 -4.69 -8.32
CA GLY A 275 -0.48 -4.04 -7.05
C GLY A 275 -0.33 -2.53 -7.15
N VAL A 276 0.41 -2.04 -8.15
CA VAL A 276 0.53 -0.60 -8.44
C VAL A 276 -0.84 0.04 -8.62
N ARG A 277 -1.65 -0.50 -9.53
CA ARG A 277 -2.93 0.11 -9.91
C ARG A 277 -3.98 0.01 -8.81
N ILE A 278 -3.93 -1.03 -7.97
CA ILE A 278 -4.79 -1.16 -6.77
C ILE A 278 -4.39 -0.13 -5.71
N LEU A 279 -3.09 0.07 -5.47
CA LEU A 279 -2.60 1.06 -4.52
C LEU A 279 -3.05 2.47 -4.92
N ILE A 280 -2.76 2.87 -6.16
CA ILE A 280 -3.14 4.21 -6.66
C ILE A 280 -4.66 4.39 -6.62
N SER A 281 -5.44 3.38 -7.04
CA SER A 281 -6.91 3.42 -6.93
C SER A 281 -7.39 3.66 -5.49
N ALA A 282 -6.79 2.99 -4.51
CA ALA A 282 -7.16 3.17 -3.11
C ALA A 282 -6.79 4.57 -2.59
N LEU A 283 -5.63 5.09 -2.99
CA LEU A 283 -5.19 6.45 -2.65
C LEU A 283 -6.05 7.52 -3.32
N ALA A 284 -6.37 7.39 -4.61
CA ALA A 284 -7.27 8.30 -5.33
C ALA A 284 -8.65 8.38 -4.68
N ARG A 285 -9.23 7.23 -4.31
CA ARG A 285 -10.52 7.19 -3.59
C ARG A 285 -10.43 7.74 -2.17
N SER A 286 -9.26 7.71 -1.55
CA SER A 286 -9.00 8.32 -0.24
C SER A 286 -8.91 9.84 -0.37
N GLY A 287 -8.07 10.35 -1.26
CA GLY A 287 -7.92 11.79 -1.54
C GLY A 287 -9.22 12.45 -2.01
N ALA A 288 -10.01 11.77 -2.85
CA ALA A 288 -11.28 12.33 -3.34
C ALA A 288 -12.29 12.63 -2.23
N ARG A 289 -12.22 11.97 -1.06
CA ARG A 289 -13.09 12.29 0.11
C ARG A 289 -12.77 13.65 0.73
N PHE A 290 -11.61 14.22 0.40
CA PHE A 290 -11.12 15.51 0.87
C PHE A 290 -11.07 16.56 -0.25
N ASP A 291 -11.74 16.32 -1.39
CA ASP A 291 -11.69 17.17 -2.58
C ASP A 291 -10.26 17.34 -3.14
N VAL A 292 -9.42 16.31 -2.99
CA VAL A 292 -8.03 16.27 -3.50
C VAL A 292 -7.95 15.33 -4.70
N GLY A 293 -7.55 15.88 -5.84
CA GLY A 293 -7.13 15.12 -7.01
C GLY A 293 -5.71 14.60 -6.84
N VAL A 294 -5.46 13.38 -7.31
CA VAL A 294 -4.14 12.75 -7.30
C VAL A 294 -3.66 12.50 -8.72
N GLU A 295 -2.40 12.81 -8.98
CA GLU A 295 -1.75 12.57 -10.26
C GLU A 295 -0.43 11.82 -10.02
N PRO A 296 -0.31 10.55 -10.44
CA PRO A 296 0.94 9.82 -10.27
C PRO A 296 2.00 10.32 -11.25
N ILE A 297 3.04 10.98 -10.73
CA ILE A 297 4.12 11.57 -11.55
C ILE A 297 5.34 10.66 -11.67
N LEU A 298 5.52 9.73 -10.73
CA LEU A 298 6.54 8.69 -10.78
C LEU A 298 6.07 7.48 -9.97
N THR A 299 6.04 6.30 -10.57
CA THR A 299 5.62 5.08 -9.88
C THR A 299 6.47 3.88 -10.28
N HIS A 300 6.84 3.04 -9.34
CA HIS A 300 7.54 1.80 -9.67
C HIS A 300 7.22 0.66 -8.70
N ALA A 301 7.19 -0.55 -9.24
CA ALA A 301 7.28 -1.78 -8.45
C ALA A 301 8.71 -2.31 -8.57
N THR A 302 9.43 -2.35 -7.46
CA THR A 302 10.83 -2.81 -7.44
C THR A 302 11.06 -3.77 -6.29
N SER A 303 11.58 -4.95 -6.60
CA SER A 303 11.82 -6.02 -5.63
C SER A 303 10.56 -6.44 -4.86
N HIS A 304 10.36 -5.92 -3.64
CA HIS A 304 9.31 -6.35 -2.71
C HIS A 304 8.42 -5.19 -2.23
N TYR A 305 8.43 -4.07 -2.95
CA TYR A 305 7.59 -2.93 -2.63
C TYR A 305 7.05 -2.26 -3.90
N VAL A 306 5.96 -1.50 -3.71
CA VAL A 306 5.45 -0.52 -4.66
C VAL A 306 5.72 0.87 -4.09
N ARG A 307 6.20 1.78 -4.93
CA ARG A 307 6.44 3.19 -4.59
C ARG A 307 5.73 4.08 -5.59
N THR A 308 5.00 5.08 -5.11
CA THR A 308 4.34 6.09 -5.96
C THR A 308 4.53 7.48 -5.37
N TYR A 309 4.69 8.46 -6.24
CA TYR A 309 4.77 9.88 -5.93
C TYR A 309 3.55 10.55 -6.58
N LEU A 310 2.64 11.05 -5.75
CA LEU A 310 1.36 11.61 -6.17
C LEU A 310 1.39 13.11 -6.02
N GLU A 311 1.36 13.84 -7.12
CA GLU A 311 1.12 15.28 -7.11
C GLU A 311 -0.35 15.55 -6.76
N LEU A 312 -0.58 16.51 -5.86
CA LEU A 312 -1.88 16.78 -5.29
C LEU A 312 -2.47 18.08 -5.84
N THR A 313 -3.75 18.05 -6.19
CA THR A 313 -4.51 19.25 -6.53
C THR A 313 -5.76 19.36 -5.66
N HIS A 314 -5.80 20.37 -4.79
CA HIS A 314 -6.92 20.62 -3.87
C HIS A 314 -8.09 21.34 -4.56
N LYS A 315 -8.81 20.61 -5.42
CA LYS A 315 -10.03 21.07 -6.09
C LYS A 315 -10.99 19.90 -6.29
N PRO A 316 -12.31 20.07 -6.02
CA PRO A 316 -13.29 19.01 -6.28
C PRO A 316 -13.25 18.48 -7.72
N THR A 317 -13.06 19.37 -8.71
CA THR A 317 -12.97 18.95 -10.12
C THR A 317 -11.73 18.11 -10.44
N ALA A 318 -10.63 18.29 -9.68
CA ALA A 318 -9.44 17.45 -9.83
C ALA A 318 -9.65 16.09 -9.14
N ALA A 319 -10.36 16.06 -8.01
CA ALA A 319 -10.80 14.82 -7.39
C ALA A 319 -11.73 14.01 -8.32
N ASP A 320 -12.70 14.67 -8.95
CA ASP A 320 -13.59 14.05 -9.94
C ASP A 320 -12.78 13.45 -11.10
N ALA A 321 -11.83 14.21 -11.66
CA ALA A 321 -10.96 13.73 -12.74
C ALA A 321 -10.13 12.50 -12.32
N ALA A 322 -9.57 12.49 -11.11
CA ALA A 322 -8.84 11.32 -10.60
C ALA A 322 -9.75 10.09 -10.38
N ILE A 323 -11.04 10.30 -10.07
CA ILE A 323 -12.02 9.21 -9.98
C ILE A 323 -12.40 8.68 -11.37
N ASP A 324 -12.45 9.55 -12.38
CA ASP A 324 -12.73 9.16 -13.77
C ASP A 324 -11.64 8.26 -14.37
N GLU A 325 -10.40 8.34 -13.86
CA GLU A 325 -9.29 7.44 -14.22
C GLU A 325 -9.39 6.04 -13.59
N LEU A 326 -10.40 5.78 -12.75
CA LEU A 326 -10.62 4.46 -12.17
C LEU A 326 -11.45 3.58 -13.09
N GLY A 327 -11.20 2.28 -13.04
CA GLY A 327 -11.97 1.30 -13.79
C GLY A 327 -11.78 -0.13 -13.34
N GLN A 328 -12.18 -1.07 -14.18
CA GLN A 328 -12.07 -2.49 -13.96
C GLN A 328 -11.17 -3.13 -15.01
N LEU A 329 -10.63 -4.30 -14.68
CA LEU A 329 -9.95 -5.17 -15.62
C LEU A 329 -10.69 -6.50 -15.72
N TYR A 330 -11.00 -6.91 -16.94
CA TYR A 330 -11.49 -8.25 -17.25
C TYR A 330 -10.37 -9.06 -17.86
N HIS A 331 -10.04 -10.22 -17.27
CA HIS A 331 -8.91 -11.05 -17.70
C HIS A 331 -9.35 -12.49 -17.93
N CYS A 332 -9.02 -13.05 -19.09
CA CYS A 332 -9.24 -14.46 -19.37
C CYS A 332 -8.03 -15.30 -18.96
N GLU A 333 -8.23 -16.22 -18.02
CA GLU A 333 -7.16 -17.11 -17.56
C GLU A 333 -6.70 -18.13 -18.62
N ASP A 334 -7.51 -18.35 -19.67
CA ASP A 334 -7.24 -19.37 -20.67
C ASP A 334 -6.42 -18.86 -21.86
N CYS A 335 -6.61 -17.60 -22.27
CA CYS A 335 -5.93 -17.04 -23.43
C CYS A 335 -5.21 -15.72 -23.18
N LEU A 336 -5.19 -15.24 -21.93
CA LEU A 336 -4.57 -13.97 -21.52
C LEU A 336 -5.18 -12.73 -22.18
N TYR A 337 -6.39 -12.87 -22.75
CA TYR A 337 -7.21 -11.73 -23.14
C TYR A 337 -7.41 -10.80 -21.95
N ARG A 338 -7.39 -9.50 -22.21
CA ARG A 338 -7.70 -8.49 -21.22
C ARG A 338 -8.40 -7.30 -21.83
N GLU A 339 -9.22 -6.66 -21.02
CA GLU A 339 -9.97 -5.46 -21.36
C GLU A 339 -10.06 -4.55 -20.14
N ALA A 340 -9.85 -3.26 -20.37
CA ALA A 340 -10.04 -2.22 -19.37
C ALA A 340 -11.41 -1.57 -19.58
N ASP A 341 -12.19 -1.45 -18.51
CA ASP A 341 -13.52 -0.85 -18.52
C ASP A 341 -13.57 0.32 -17.53
N PRO A 342 -13.58 1.58 -17.99
CA PRO A 342 -13.62 2.75 -17.11
C PRO A 342 -14.91 2.82 -16.28
N GLY A 343 -14.76 3.24 -15.03
CA GLY A 343 -15.86 3.45 -14.10
C GLY A 343 -15.79 2.62 -12.82
N LEU A 344 -16.53 3.09 -11.81
CA LEU A 344 -16.52 2.50 -10.46
C LEU A 344 -17.31 1.19 -10.36
N ILE A 345 -18.24 0.95 -11.28
CA ILE A 345 -19.14 -0.20 -11.26
C ILE A 345 -18.73 -1.16 -12.34
N ALA A 346 -18.42 -2.39 -11.96
CA ALA A 346 -18.08 -3.43 -12.91
C ALA A 346 -19.30 -3.93 -13.71
N ASP A 347 -19.09 -4.17 -15.00
CA ASP A 347 -19.94 -4.97 -15.88
C ASP A 347 -19.18 -6.25 -16.35
N PRO A 348 -19.04 -7.28 -15.49
CA PRO A 348 -18.20 -8.44 -15.78
C PRO A 348 -18.62 -9.22 -17.03
N LEU A 349 -17.66 -9.53 -17.89
CA LEU A 349 -17.86 -10.43 -19.02
C LEU A 349 -18.04 -11.88 -18.55
N GLU A 350 -19.16 -12.51 -18.94
CA GLU A 350 -19.42 -13.93 -18.64
C GLU A 350 -18.55 -14.90 -19.46
N THR A 351 -18.14 -14.47 -20.66
CA THR A 351 -17.37 -15.28 -21.61
C THR A 351 -16.32 -14.42 -22.28
N CYS A 352 -15.13 -14.99 -22.48
CA CYS A 352 -14.03 -14.32 -23.17
C CYS A 352 -14.40 -14.07 -24.64
N PRO A 353 -14.34 -12.82 -25.12
CA PRO A 353 -14.67 -12.50 -26.51
C PRO A 353 -13.62 -13.03 -27.51
N HIS A 354 -12.40 -13.33 -27.04
CA HIS A 354 -11.33 -13.84 -27.89
C HIS A 354 -11.38 -15.37 -28.06
N CYS A 355 -11.47 -16.15 -26.98
CA CYS A 355 -11.42 -17.62 -27.05
C CYS A 355 -12.74 -18.34 -26.75
N GLY A 356 -13.77 -17.63 -26.29
CA GLY A 356 -15.04 -18.23 -25.86
C GLY A 356 -14.97 -18.98 -24.52
N GLY A 357 -13.85 -18.90 -23.79
CA GLY A 357 -13.68 -19.49 -22.47
C GLY A 357 -14.51 -18.77 -21.40
N ASN A 358 -14.87 -19.48 -20.33
CA ASN A 358 -15.70 -18.95 -19.24
C ASN A 358 -14.91 -18.61 -17.97
N ARG A 359 -13.58 -18.66 -18.03
CA ARG A 359 -12.67 -18.33 -16.91
C ARG A 359 -12.26 -16.86 -16.96
N MET A 360 -13.25 -15.99 -16.85
CA MET A 360 -13.05 -14.54 -16.75
C MET A 360 -12.87 -14.13 -15.29
N LEU A 361 -11.81 -13.39 -15.02
CA LEU A 361 -11.55 -12.73 -13.75
C LEU A 361 -11.89 -11.25 -13.89
N THR A 362 -12.58 -10.70 -12.88
CA THR A 362 -12.75 -9.26 -12.70
C THR A 362 -11.82 -8.77 -11.60
N ALA A 363 -11.04 -7.74 -11.89
CA ALA A 363 -10.28 -6.97 -10.91
C ALA A 363 -10.74 -5.51 -10.88
N GLY A 364 -10.75 -4.90 -9.69
CA GLY A 364 -10.99 -3.46 -9.55
C GLY A 364 -11.80 -3.02 -8.32
N PRO A 365 -12.02 -1.70 -8.15
CA PRO A 365 -11.54 -0.67 -9.04
C PRO A 365 -10.01 -0.56 -9.02
N VAL A 366 -9.40 -0.45 -10.20
CA VAL A 366 -7.97 -0.18 -10.41
C VAL A 366 -7.79 1.21 -11.01
N TRP A 367 -6.61 1.79 -10.89
CA TRP A 367 -6.21 2.96 -11.67
C TRP A 367 -5.92 2.56 -13.12
N LEU A 368 -6.60 3.16 -14.09
CA LEU A 368 -6.42 2.87 -15.51
C LEU A 368 -5.49 3.87 -16.20
N GLY A 369 -5.46 5.13 -15.76
CA GLY A 369 -4.62 6.17 -16.35
C GLY A 369 -3.11 5.99 -16.17
N ALA A 370 -2.40 7.03 -16.57
CA ALA A 370 -0.95 7.15 -16.47
C ALA A 370 -0.45 6.95 -15.05
N VAL A 371 0.68 6.23 -14.94
CA VAL A 371 1.40 6.06 -13.67
C VAL A 371 2.78 6.73 -13.69
N GLN A 372 3.11 7.39 -14.81
CA GLN A 372 4.38 8.01 -15.11
C GLN A 372 4.16 9.39 -15.74
N ASP A 373 4.94 10.38 -15.31
CA ASP A 373 5.18 11.60 -16.06
C ASP A 373 6.59 11.53 -16.66
N SER A 374 6.68 11.28 -17.97
CA SER A 374 7.97 11.06 -18.65
C SER A 374 8.92 12.26 -18.58
N GLU A 375 8.39 13.49 -18.56
CA GLU A 375 9.21 14.70 -18.47
C GLU A 375 9.77 14.85 -17.05
N PHE A 376 8.91 14.62 -16.06
CA PHE A 376 9.34 14.63 -14.65
C PHE A 376 10.35 13.53 -14.34
N ILE A 377 10.13 12.30 -14.81
CA ILE A 377 11.06 11.18 -14.59
C ILE A 377 12.43 11.47 -15.22
N ALA A 378 12.48 12.13 -16.38
CA ALA A 378 13.74 12.57 -16.97
C ALA A 378 14.46 13.59 -16.09
N ALA A 379 13.73 14.56 -15.50
CA ALA A 379 14.29 15.48 -14.52
C ALA A 379 14.80 14.76 -13.26
N VAL A 380 14.03 13.81 -12.71
CA VAL A 380 14.46 12.97 -11.57
C VAL A 380 15.74 12.23 -11.90
N ARG A 381 15.83 11.64 -13.10
CA ARG A 381 17.02 10.92 -13.54
C ARG A 381 18.27 11.79 -13.52
N ASP A 382 18.15 13.04 -13.95
CA ASP A 382 19.27 13.97 -14.04
C ASP A 382 19.76 14.40 -12.64
N GLU A 383 18.86 14.45 -11.66
CA GLU A 383 19.16 14.73 -10.25
C GLU A 383 19.82 13.59 -9.46
N ILE A 384 19.92 12.38 -10.02
CA ILE A 384 20.58 11.23 -9.38
C ILE A 384 22.10 11.43 -9.35
N PRO A 385 22.75 11.66 -8.20
CA PRO A 385 24.21 11.80 -8.14
C PRO A 385 24.91 10.52 -8.55
N TYR A 386 25.97 10.63 -9.36
CA TYR A 386 26.84 9.50 -9.67
C TYR A 386 27.57 8.92 -8.44
N THR A 387 27.56 9.64 -7.32
CA THR A 387 28.14 9.20 -6.05
C THR A 387 27.22 8.29 -5.25
N PHE A 388 25.94 8.15 -5.63
CA PHE A 388 25.07 7.16 -5.01
C PHE A 388 25.46 5.76 -5.47
N ASP A 389 25.51 4.81 -4.54
CA ASP A 389 25.89 3.43 -4.86
C ASP A 389 24.85 2.77 -5.79
N THR A 390 23.59 3.18 -5.72
CA THR A 390 22.53 2.69 -6.61
C THR A 390 22.38 3.47 -7.92
N ALA A 391 23.19 4.50 -8.17
CA ALA A 391 23.04 5.41 -9.31
C ALA A 391 22.88 4.72 -10.68
N PRO A 392 23.64 3.66 -11.03
CA PRO A 392 23.45 2.96 -12.30
C PRO A 392 22.04 2.34 -12.41
N ALA A 393 21.59 1.65 -11.36
CA ALA A 393 20.29 1.00 -11.32
C ALA A 393 19.13 2.01 -11.28
N ALA A 394 19.28 3.09 -10.52
CA ALA A 394 18.28 4.16 -10.44
C ALA A 394 18.10 4.87 -11.79
N ARG A 395 19.20 5.19 -12.49
CA ARG A 395 19.15 5.82 -13.81
C ARG A 395 18.56 4.89 -14.87
N GLU A 396 18.94 3.62 -14.88
CA GLU A 396 18.37 2.60 -15.78
C GLU A 396 16.86 2.41 -15.54
N LEU A 397 16.43 2.41 -14.27
CA LEU A 397 15.03 2.36 -13.92
C LEU A 397 14.29 3.60 -14.46
N CYS A 398 14.78 4.81 -14.21
CA CYS A 398 14.18 6.03 -14.76
C CYS A 398 14.11 6.03 -16.30
N ASP A 399 15.17 5.57 -16.98
CA ASP A 399 15.18 5.42 -18.45
C ASP A 399 14.08 4.45 -18.92
N THR A 400 13.89 3.35 -18.20
CA THR A 400 12.83 2.37 -18.49
C THR A 400 11.44 2.97 -18.24
N LEU A 401 11.24 3.64 -17.11
CA LEU A 401 9.94 4.23 -16.73
C LEU A 401 9.53 5.36 -17.67
N ALA A 402 10.45 6.24 -18.07
CA ALA A 402 10.17 7.35 -18.99
C ALA A 402 9.81 6.87 -20.41
N ALA A 403 10.30 5.70 -20.82
CA ALA A 403 10.01 5.09 -22.11
C ALA A 403 8.86 4.06 -22.07
N GLU A 404 8.32 3.75 -20.89
CA GLU A 404 7.25 2.78 -20.71
C GLU A 404 5.92 3.37 -21.19
N LEU A 405 5.20 2.63 -22.03
CA LEU A 405 3.89 3.04 -22.51
C LEU A 405 2.87 3.15 -21.38
N ASP A 406 2.00 4.15 -21.50
CA ASP A 406 0.82 4.27 -20.67
C ASP A 406 -0.30 3.38 -21.19
N GLU A 407 -0.21 2.09 -20.87
CA GLU A 407 -1.25 1.11 -21.16
C GLU A 407 -1.60 0.31 -19.90
N PRO A 408 -2.91 0.11 -19.61
CA PRO A 408 -3.34 -0.74 -18.51
C PRO A 408 -2.97 -2.20 -18.75
N THR A 409 -2.00 -2.61 -17.93
CA THR A 409 -1.36 -3.92 -17.78
C THR A 409 -0.25 -4.18 -18.79
N HIS A 410 0.86 -4.76 -18.33
CA HIS A 410 1.91 -5.33 -19.16
C HIS A 410 1.58 -6.77 -19.52
N TYR A 411 2.09 -7.24 -20.66
CA TYR A 411 2.15 -8.65 -21.02
C TYR A 411 3.51 -9.25 -20.61
N ASP A 412 3.57 -10.56 -20.50
CA ASP A 412 4.82 -11.33 -20.41
C ASP A 412 4.97 -12.19 -21.68
N GLN A 413 6.00 -11.91 -22.47
CA GLN A 413 6.27 -12.58 -23.74
C GLN A 413 6.39 -14.10 -23.56
N HIS A 414 7.07 -14.55 -22.50
CA HIS A 414 7.26 -15.98 -22.25
C HIS A 414 5.95 -16.68 -21.90
N LYS A 415 5.02 -16.00 -21.23
CA LYS A 415 3.70 -16.57 -20.92
C LYS A 415 2.82 -16.63 -22.16
N LEU A 416 2.83 -15.59 -22.99
CA LEU A 416 2.13 -15.58 -24.28
C LEU A 416 2.63 -16.71 -25.20
N CYS A 417 3.95 -16.79 -25.44
CA CYS A 417 4.53 -17.81 -26.31
C CYS A 417 4.25 -19.23 -25.80
N ARG A 418 4.38 -19.45 -24.48
CA ARG A 418 3.99 -20.73 -23.85
C ARG A 418 2.52 -21.07 -24.08
N ASN A 419 1.63 -20.09 -23.98
CA ASN A 419 0.20 -20.28 -24.22
C ASN A 419 -0.10 -20.63 -25.68
N TRP A 420 0.68 -20.11 -26.63
CA TRP A 420 0.56 -20.42 -28.05
C TRP A 420 1.27 -21.70 -28.48
N GLY A 421 2.11 -22.28 -27.60
CA GLY A 421 2.95 -23.43 -27.93
C GLY A 421 4.13 -23.10 -28.85
N LEU A 422 4.59 -21.85 -28.81
CA LEU A 422 5.67 -21.31 -29.64
C LEU A 422 6.90 -20.96 -28.77
N PRO A 423 8.12 -20.94 -29.35
CA PRO A 423 9.29 -20.41 -28.67
C PRO A 423 9.18 -18.89 -28.49
N ALA A 424 10.08 -18.30 -27.70
CA ALA A 424 10.21 -16.85 -27.55
C ALA A 424 11.55 -16.40 -28.17
N ASN A 425 11.50 -15.43 -29.08
CA ASN A 425 12.66 -14.74 -29.63
C ASN A 425 13.15 -13.64 -28.67
N ALA A 426 14.18 -12.88 -29.07
CA ALA A 426 14.65 -11.76 -28.25
C ALA A 426 13.55 -10.70 -28.11
N MET A 427 13.43 -10.11 -26.90
CA MET A 427 12.41 -9.10 -26.62
C MET A 427 12.47 -7.92 -27.60
N ASP A 428 13.67 -7.46 -27.99
CA ASP A 428 13.78 -6.32 -28.90
C ASP A 428 13.24 -6.66 -30.31
N ASP A 429 13.41 -7.89 -30.77
CA ASP A 429 12.85 -8.37 -32.04
C ASP A 429 11.32 -8.47 -31.93
N PHE A 430 10.81 -9.02 -30.83
CA PHE A 430 9.37 -9.11 -30.56
C PHE A 430 8.68 -7.73 -30.54
N LEU A 431 9.32 -6.73 -29.92
CA LEU A 431 8.80 -5.36 -29.91
C LEU A 431 8.95 -4.68 -31.28
N ALA A 432 9.98 -5.02 -32.06
CA ALA A 432 10.13 -4.51 -33.42
C ALA A 432 9.00 -5.03 -34.33
N ASP A 433 8.66 -6.32 -34.23
CA ASP A 433 7.55 -6.93 -34.97
C ASP A 433 6.21 -6.23 -34.69
N LEU A 434 5.91 -5.94 -33.41
CA LEU A 434 4.71 -5.18 -33.01
C LEU A 434 4.67 -3.79 -33.64
N ARG A 435 5.82 -3.08 -33.61
CA ARG A 435 5.93 -1.73 -34.18
C ARG A 435 5.83 -1.74 -35.70
N GLU A 436 6.40 -2.73 -36.38
CA GLU A 436 6.26 -2.91 -37.83
C GLU A 436 4.82 -3.19 -38.24
N ALA A 437 4.08 -3.93 -37.39
CA ALA A 437 2.64 -4.14 -37.54
C ALA A 437 1.78 -2.90 -37.22
N GLY A 438 2.38 -1.81 -36.74
CA GLY A 438 1.72 -0.52 -36.51
C GLY A 438 1.24 -0.27 -35.07
N TYR A 439 1.58 -1.16 -34.12
CA TYR A 439 1.22 -1.02 -32.71
C TYR A 439 2.29 -0.27 -31.92
N ALA A 440 1.87 0.47 -30.90
CA ALA A 440 2.79 0.99 -29.92
C ALA A 440 3.33 -0.19 -29.09
N ALA A 441 4.65 -0.22 -28.84
CA ALA A 441 5.23 -1.22 -27.95
C ALA A 441 6.43 -0.68 -27.17
N SER A 442 6.54 -1.04 -25.88
CA SER A 442 7.66 -0.69 -25.01
C SER A 442 8.00 -1.85 -24.07
N ARG A 443 9.22 -1.86 -23.53
CA ARG A 443 9.51 -2.67 -22.34
C ARG A 443 8.68 -2.17 -21.16
N ALA A 444 8.49 -3.02 -20.15
CA ALA A 444 7.90 -2.64 -18.88
C ALA A 444 8.86 -2.97 -17.73
N HIS A 445 8.93 -2.11 -16.71
CA HIS A 445 9.88 -2.24 -15.61
C HIS A 445 9.65 -3.45 -14.69
N TYR A 446 8.50 -4.13 -14.82
CA TYR A 446 8.10 -5.26 -13.97
C TYR A 446 8.96 -6.52 -14.16
N GLY A 447 9.65 -6.65 -15.29
CA GLY A 447 10.52 -7.80 -15.56
C GLY A 447 11.12 -7.81 -16.95
N GLY A 448 12.24 -8.54 -17.12
CA GLY A 448 13.00 -8.57 -18.37
C GLY A 448 12.27 -9.14 -19.60
N THR A 449 11.17 -9.87 -19.39
CA THR A 449 10.31 -10.45 -20.43
C THR A 449 8.94 -9.76 -20.50
N THR A 450 8.79 -8.61 -19.84
CA THR A 450 7.53 -7.87 -19.78
C THR A 450 7.52 -6.66 -20.71
N PHE A 451 6.36 -6.37 -21.29
CA PHE A 451 6.18 -5.30 -22.25
C PHE A 451 4.76 -4.74 -22.21
N LYS A 452 4.58 -3.53 -22.75
CA LYS A 452 3.27 -2.90 -22.95
C LYS A 452 3.03 -2.62 -24.42
N THR A 453 1.76 -2.65 -24.82
CA THR A 453 1.30 -2.39 -26.18
C THR A 453 -0.20 -2.08 -26.17
N ASP A 454 -0.65 -1.31 -27.16
CA ASP A 454 -2.06 -1.04 -27.46
C ASP A 454 -2.74 -2.18 -28.26
N ALA A 455 -1.98 -3.21 -28.65
CA ALA A 455 -2.48 -4.39 -29.32
C ALA A 455 -3.22 -5.35 -28.37
N SER A 456 -4.34 -5.92 -28.83
CA SER A 456 -4.99 -7.04 -28.16
C SER A 456 -4.17 -8.33 -28.25
N VAL A 457 -4.44 -9.31 -27.38
CA VAL A 457 -3.70 -10.59 -27.38
C VAL A 457 -3.71 -11.32 -28.73
N GLY A 458 -4.78 -11.19 -29.50
CA GLY A 458 -4.89 -11.77 -30.85
C GLY A 458 -4.02 -11.03 -31.86
N GLU A 459 -3.99 -9.70 -31.78
CA GLU A 459 -3.16 -8.84 -32.63
C GLU A 459 -1.67 -9.02 -32.34
N ILE A 460 -1.28 -9.16 -31.07
CA ILE A 460 0.10 -9.44 -30.68
C ILE A 460 0.58 -10.75 -31.31
N ARG A 461 -0.24 -11.80 -31.22
CA ARG A 461 0.09 -13.08 -31.84
C ARG A 461 0.26 -12.93 -33.34
N ALA A 462 -0.72 -12.31 -34.01
CA ALA A 462 -0.69 -12.15 -35.47
C ALA A 462 0.53 -11.36 -35.95
N ALA A 463 0.98 -10.36 -35.18
CA ALA A 463 2.15 -9.55 -35.50
C ALA A 463 3.48 -10.30 -35.32
N THR A 464 3.55 -11.24 -34.37
CA THR A 464 4.84 -11.80 -33.91
C THR A 464 5.05 -13.26 -34.29
N GLU A 465 3.99 -14.06 -34.51
CA GLU A 465 4.10 -15.52 -34.64
C GLU A 465 4.97 -15.99 -35.81
N GLY A 466 5.12 -15.17 -36.87
CA GLY A 466 5.94 -15.50 -38.04
C GLY A 466 7.45 -15.48 -37.77
N ASN A 467 7.90 -14.84 -36.69
CA ASN A 467 9.31 -14.67 -36.34
C ASN A 467 9.69 -15.40 -35.03
N LEU A 468 8.79 -16.23 -34.49
CA LEU A 468 9.00 -17.08 -33.31
C LEU A 468 9.51 -18.47 -33.75
N ASP A 469 10.78 -18.58 -34.13
CA ASP A 469 11.45 -19.84 -34.51
C ASP A 469 12.39 -20.42 -33.44
#